data_AF-A0A3M6ZQS4-F1
#
_entry.id   AF-A0A3M6ZQS4-F1
#
_cell.length_a   1.000
_cell.length_b   1.000
_cell.length_c   1.000
_cell.angle_alpha   90.00
_cell.angle_beta   90.00
_cell.angle_gamma   90.00
#
_symmetry.space_group_name_H-M   'P 1'
#
loop_
_entity.id
_entity.type
_entity.pdbx_description
1 polymer ?
#
loop_
_entity_poly.entity_id
_entity_poly.type
_entity_poly.pdbx_seq_one_letter_code
_entity_poly.pdbx_strand_id
1 'polypeptide(L)'
;MVAPTASEPRTNNNGHRLYVKGKHVAFKRGKHTLRPGTSLIKIEGVDDPQAAHFYLGKRIAYVYRGKKEIRGTKIRVIWGKVARPH
;
A
#
# COMPACT_ATOMS: atom_id res chain seq x y z
N MET A 1 -7.56 26.62 38.24
CA MET A 1 -6.75 27.46 37.35
C MET A 1 -5.40 26.77 37.20
N VAL A 2 -4.89 26.26 36.08
CA VAL A 2 -5.25 26.23 34.65
C VAL A 2 -4.55 24.97 34.08
N ALA A 3 -5.20 24.26 33.16
CA ALA A 3 -4.62 23.10 32.46
C ALA A 3 -3.47 23.52 31.51
N PRO A 4 -2.46 22.68 31.21
CA PRO A 4 -1.56 22.97 30.12
C PRO A 4 -2.27 22.69 28.78
N THR A 5 -2.80 23.73 28.17
CA THR A 5 -3.22 23.79 26.77
C THR A 5 -2.03 24.16 25.89
N ALA A 6 -1.48 23.18 25.16
CA ALA A 6 -0.94 23.30 23.79
C ALA A 6 -0.25 21.97 23.41
N SER A 7 -0.87 21.20 22.52
CA SER A 7 -0.19 20.08 21.86
C SER A 7 0.82 20.63 20.86
N GLU A 8 2.11 20.43 21.09
CA GLU A 8 3.19 20.81 20.18
C GLU A 8 2.90 20.30 18.75
N PRO A 9 3.14 21.12 17.70
CA PRO A 9 3.05 20.61 16.34
C PRO A 9 4.15 19.58 16.16
N ARG A 10 3.76 18.30 16.06
CA ARG A 10 4.68 17.23 15.66
C ARG A 10 5.32 17.66 14.35
N THR A 11 6.59 18.03 14.38
CA THR A 11 7.38 18.25 13.18
C THR A 11 7.32 16.96 12.39
N ASN A 12 6.50 16.94 11.34
CA ASN A 12 6.47 15.86 10.38
C ASN A 12 7.81 15.90 9.66
N ASN A 13 8.85 15.31 10.27
CA ASN A 13 10.10 14.95 9.61
C ASN A 13 9.81 13.76 8.66
N ASN A 14 8.79 13.94 7.83
CA ASN A 14 8.38 12.99 6.82
C ASN A 14 9.34 13.19 5.68
N GLY A 15 10.34 12.30 5.58
CA GLY A 15 10.99 12.06 4.29
C GLY A 15 9.91 12.00 3.20
N HIS A 16 10.09 12.79 2.14
CA HIS A 16 9.08 12.96 1.10
C HIS A 16 8.58 11.60 0.61
N ARG A 17 7.26 11.41 0.63
CA ARG A 17 6.66 10.14 0.29
C ARG A 17 6.60 9.98 -1.23
N LEU A 18 7.48 9.15 -1.78
CA LEU A 18 7.60 8.93 -3.23
C LEU A 18 6.66 7.84 -3.80
N TYR A 19 5.64 7.43 -3.04
CA TYR A 19 4.72 6.36 -3.44
C TYR A 19 3.27 6.70 -3.11
N VAL A 20 2.35 6.20 -3.93
CA VAL A 20 0.90 6.33 -3.73
C VAL A 20 0.42 5.22 -2.80
N LYS A 21 -0.56 5.50 -1.91
CA LYS A 21 -1.10 4.44 -1.02
C LYS A 21 -1.97 3.53 -1.88
N GLY A 22 -1.88 2.25 -1.60
CA GLY A 22 -2.81 1.26 -2.14
C GLY A 22 -3.28 0.36 -1.02
N LYS A 23 -4.53 -0.10 -1.13
CA LYS A 23 -5.11 -1.11 -0.25
C LYS A 23 -5.20 -2.41 -1.05
N HIS A 24 -4.67 -3.49 -0.48
CA HIS A 24 -4.98 -4.83 -0.98
C HIS A 24 -6.44 -5.13 -0.65
N VAL A 25 -7.27 -5.36 -1.67
CA VAL A 25 -8.71 -5.56 -1.49
C VAL A 25 -9.01 -7.06 -1.37
N ALA A 26 -8.59 -7.82 -2.37
CA ALA A 26 -8.81 -9.25 -2.46
C ALA A 26 -7.88 -9.83 -3.53
N PHE A 27 -7.92 -11.16 -3.72
CA PHE A 27 -7.45 -11.75 -4.96
C PHE A 27 -8.55 -11.73 -6.02
N LYS A 28 -8.17 -11.84 -7.29
CA LYS A 28 -9.10 -11.98 -8.41
C LYS A 28 -10.03 -13.15 -8.12
N ARG A 29 -11.33 -12.92 -8.15
CA ARG A 29 -12.33 -13.93 -7.77
C ARG A 29 -13.57 -13.83 -8.62
N GLY A 30 -14.26 -14.96 -8.77
CA GLY A 30 -15.68 -14.99 -9.11
C GLY A 30 -16.54 -15.16 -7.86
N LYS A 31 -17.81 -15.49 -8.03
CA LYS A 31 -18.74 -15.76 -6.91
C LYS A 31 -18.23 -16.88 -6.01
N HIS A 32 -17.76 -17.99 -6.62
CA HIS A 32 -17.36 -19.21 -5.90
C HIS A 32 -15.85 -19.52 -5.92
N THR A 33 -15.08 -18.97 -6.87
CA THR A 33 -13.67 -19.33 -7.06
C THR A 33 -12.75 -18.13 -6.80
N LEU A 34 -11.69 -18.35 -6.01
CA LEU A 34 -10.61 -17.40 -5.75
C LEU A 34 -9.36 -17.79 -6.56
N ARG A 35 -8.74 -16.83 -7.25
CA ARG A 35 -7.49 -17.03 -8.02
C ARG A 35 -6.36 -16.23 -7.36
N PRO A 36 -5.58 -16.85 -6.44
CA PRO A 36 -4.58 -16.14 -5.62
C PRO A 36 -3.37 -15.61 -6.40
N GLY A 37 -3.16 -16.07 -7.65
CA GLY A 37 -2.07 -15.57 -8.50
C GLY A 37 -2.21 -14.12 -8.96
N THR A 38 -3.38 -13.49 -8.76
CA THR A 38 -3.59 -12.07 -9.11
C THR A 38 -4.25 -11.34 -7.95
N SER A 39 -3.57 -10.33 -7.41
CA SER A 39 -4.10 -9.45 -6.37
C SER A 39 -4.83 -8.25 -6.97
N LEU A 40 -5.95 -7.88 -6.36
CA LEU A 40 -6.71 -6.67 -6.63
C LEU A 40 -6.28 -5.60 -5.63
N ILE A 41 -5.91 -4.43 -6.15
CA ILE A 41 -5.32 -3.35 -5.38
C ILE A 41 -6.09 -2.07 -5.71
N LYS A 42 -6.69 -1.45 -4.70
CA LYS A 42 -7.31 -0.13 -4.84
C LYS A 42 -6.26 0.94 -4.52
N ILE A 43 -5.92 1.74 -5.51
CA ILE A 43 -5.01 2.88 -5.35
C ILE A 43 -5.82 4.06 -4.82
N GLU A 44 -5.29 4.80 -3.84
CA GLU A 44 -5.98 5.97 -3.29
C GLU A 44 -6.05 7.09 -4.34
N GLY A 45 -7.24 7.68 -4.52
CA GLY A 45 -7.49 8.76 -5.49
C GLY A 45 -7.61 8.30 -6.94
N VAL A 46 -7.77 7.00 -7.20
CA VAL A 46 -7.99 6.44 -8.53
C VAL A 46 -9.30 5.67 -8.53
N ASP A 47 -10.36 6.31 -9.03
CA ASP A 47 -11.68 5.69 -9.18
C ASP A 47 -12.02 5.40 -10.67
N ASP A 48 -11.32 6.05 -11.61
CA ASP A 48 -11.52 5.86 -13.05
C ASP A 48 -10.51 4.86 -13.68
N PRO A 49 -10.96 4.06 -14.66
CA PRO A 49 -10.06 3.16 -15.40
C PRO A 49 -8.99 3.92 -16.19
N GLN A 50 -9.32 5.11 -16.72
CA GLN A 50 -8.38 5.98 -17.42
C GLN A 50 -7.24 6.44 -16.50
N ALA A 51 -7.54 6.82 -15.27
CA ALA A 51 -6.55 7.19 -14.27
C ALA A 51 -5.69 5.97 -13.85
N ALA A 52 -6.27 4.76 -13.83
CA ALA A 52 -5.53 3.53 -13.51
C ALA A 52 -4.49 3.18 -14.58
N HIS A 53 -4.68 3.55 -15.85
CA HIS A 53 -3.71 3.30 -16.92
C HIS A 53 -2.35 3.93 -16.64
N PHE A 54 -2.30 5.08 -15.95
CA PHE A 54 -1.04 5.71 -15.55
C PHE A 54 -0.17 4.80 -14.67
N TYR A 55 -0.77 3.89 -13.90
CA TYR A 55 -0.05 3.01 -12.97
C TYR A 55 0.42 1.71 -13.59
N LEU A 56 0.09 1.42 -14.85
CA LEU A 56 0.51 0.20 -15.52
C LEU A 56 2.03 0.12 -15.60
N GLY A 57 2.57 -1.08 -15.31
CA GLY A 57 4.01 -1.32 -15.30
C GLY A 57 4.75 -0.78 -14.07
N LYS A 58 4.13 0.07 -13.23
CA LYS A 58 4.77 0.53 -11.99
C LYS A 58 4.95 -0.62 -11.01
N ARG A 59 6.07 -0.58 -10.26
CA ARG A 59 6.38 -1.53 -9.19
C ARG A 59 5.50 -1.26 -7.98
N ILE A 60 5.03 -2.32 -7.34
CA ILE A 60 4.31 -2.26 -6.07
C ILE A 60 5.04 -3.06 -5.00
N ALA A 61 4.98 -2.57 -3.77
CA ALA A 61 5.61 -3.17 -2.61
C ALA A 61 4.55 -3.40 -1.52
N TYR A 62 4.42 -4.64 -1.07
CA TYR A 62 3.70 -4.97 0.15
C TYR A 62 4.72 -5.17 1.27
N VAL A 63 4.80 -4.19 2.16
CA VAL A 63 5.72 -4.18 3.30
C VAL A 63 4.99 -4.71 4.53
N TYR A 64 5.57 -5.70 5.20
CA TYR A 64 5.02 -6.30 6.42
C TYR A 64 6.12 -6.58 7.45
N ARG A 65 5.73 -6.78 8.71
CA ARG A 65 6.65 -7.15 9.79
C ARG A 65 6.45 -8.62 10.17
N GLY A 66 7.53 -9.39 10.16
CA GLY A 66 7.57 -10.77 10.66
C GLY A 66 8.03 -10.84 12.12
N LYS A 67 7.74 -11.97 12.79
CA LYS A 67 8.21 -12.22 14.16
C LYS A 67 9.72 -12.49 14.22
N LYS A 68 10.20 -13.31 13.28
CA LYS A 68 11.62 -13.68 13.15
C LYS A 68 12.37 -12.65 12.32
N GLU A 69 13.56 -12.32 12.80
CA GLU A 69 14.52 -11.51 12.06
C GLU A 69 15.10 -12.33 10.90
N ILE A 70 15.08 -11.75 9.71
CA ILE A 70 15.71 -12.33 8.53
C ILE A 70 16.59 -11.24 7.97
N ARG A 71 17.89 -11.54 7.78
CA ARG A 71 18.88 -10.57 7.26
C ARG A 71 18.92 -9.26 8.06
N GLY A 72 18.99 -9.36 9.39
CA GLY A 72 19.15 -8.18 10.26
C GLY A 72 17.89 -7.34 10.46
N THR A 73 16.75 -7.70 9.84
CA THR A 73 15.52 -6.92 9.95
C THR A 73 14.27 -7.80 10.10
N LYS A 74 13.27 -7.27 10.80
CA LYS A 74 11.92 -7.86 10.88
C LYS A 74 11.02 -7.42 9.74
N ILE A 75 11.45 -6.44 8.95
CA ILE A 75 10.68 -5.87 7.83
C ILE A 75 10.94 -6.71 6.59
N ARG A 76 9.86 -7.10 5.93
CA ARG A 76 9.89 -7.90 4.71
C ARG A 76 9.03 -7.25 3.65
N VAL A 77 9.44 -7.44 2.40
CA VAL A 77 8.77 -6.83 1.26
C VAL A 77 8.44 -7.90 0.24
N ILE A 78 7.19 -7.91 -0.21
CA ILE A 78 6.78 -8.65 -1.40
C ILE A 78 6.69 -7.64 -2.53
N TRP A 79 7.47 -7.86 -3.59
CA TRP A 79 7.46 -7.04 -4.78
C TRP A 79 6.47 -7.58 -5.81
N GLY A 80 5.80 -6.67 -6.51
CA GLY A 80 4.95 -6.99 -7.64
C GLY A 80 5.00 -5.88 -8.69
N LYS A 81 4.21 -6.05 -9.75
CA LYS A 81 3.98 -5.04 -10.79
C LYS A 81 2.48 -4.89 -11.05
N VAL A 82 2.05 -3.68 -11.37
CA VAL A 82 0.67 -3.42 -11.79
C VAL A 82 0.52 -3.90 -13.24
N ALA A 83 -0.35 -4.88 -13.45
CA ALA A 83 -0.49 -5.56 -14.75
C ALA A 83 -1.60 -4.99 -15.63
N ARG A 84 -2.80 -4.75 -15.07
CA ARG A 84 -3.98 -4.27 -15.81
C ARG A 84 -4.95 -3.55 -14.86
N PRO A 85 -5.74 -2.57 -15.34
CA PRO A 85 -6.89 -2.09 -14.57
C PRO A 85 -7.90 -3.24 -14.38
N HIS A 86 -8.62 -3.23 -13.26
CA HIS A 86 -9.65 -4.23 -12.96
C HIS A 86 -11.01 -3.56 -12.77
#